data_AF-A0A1E1J7N7-F1
#
_entry.id   AF-A0A1E1J7N7-F1
#
_cell.length_a   1.000
_cell.length_b   1.000
_cell.length_c   1.000
_cell.angle_alpha   90.00
_cell.angle_beta   90.00
_cell.angle_gamma   90.00
#
_symmetry.space_group_name_H-M   'P 1'
#
loop_
_entity.id
_entity.type
_entity.pdbx_description
1 polymer ?
#
loop_
_entity_poly.entity_id
_entity_poly.type
_entity_poly.pdbx_seq_one_letter_code
_entity_poly.pdbx_strand_id
1 'polypeptide(L)'
;MSTAPTSYNCHRAPYRQQLQRHIESLLLLFLRDFCAEGASPTRSGYRASHLQAIAQTFYVLQIIQYSAATRREQETPYPLLQTGGDTTHLGVCTERSLYYRNPPLFAPQGQRAAHTSVKRLCDWLEVVARVPPHQQHGEGPALASLFRSPRRLLSQLPRGTRGVASETPLYTRESLGITAAGKSLLAGALILELCDPVELIDVSARGSSGITLTYPLATRMVGCREASGWQAARDGISLSRPCKLVLIEKEGIHHAVLQSMMKSDTPQTHSYVLLCTKGYPCVAARQWLRRAHALWPALQFYVMVDGDPHGLCIALTVMGLLGSKGCPSPIASSQPKPSSSSFSPPSGATTASAEAEKLKDLLPLHFLGVCPSLLWSCNFQSGLPLSAGCLDGLASSQGIPLTTNDVQVLKRIAAAVQAVLRSAPETPDSATSLRRCDAAIVRHTLQRVLKEVEWMQRARIKCELQLACKPLGPLTFMGQHVQRCDAELSEGS
;
A
#
# COMPACT_ATOMS: atom_id res chain seq x y z
N MET A 1 -29.44 -17.04 -2.58
CA MET A 1 -29.45 -16.18 -3.78
C MET A 1 -28.12 -15.45 -3.83
N SER A 2 -27.36 -15.68 -4.91
CA SER A 2 -25.95 -15.30 -5.08
C SER A 2 -25.80 -13.80 -5.29
N THR A 3 -25.36 -13.07 -4.27
CA THR A 3 -24.86 -11.69 -4.43
C THR A 3 -23.45 -11.75 -4.99
N ALA A 4 -23.31 -11.41 -6.27
CA ALA A 4 -22.04 -11.36 -6.97
C ALA A 4 -21.01 -10.51 -6.19
N PRO A 5 -19.81 -11.04 -5.93
CA PRO A 5 -18.72 -10.21 -5.42
C PRO A 5 -18.33 -9.22 -6.51
N THR A 6 -18.15 -7.96 -6.12
CA THR A 6 -17.59 -6.88 -6.95
C THR A 6 -16.43 -7.41 -7.78
N SER A 7 -16.61 -7.44 -9.11
CA SER A 7 -15.64 -7.95 -10.05
C SER A 7 -14.35 -7.12 -9.94
N TYR A 8 -13.34 -7.64 -9.24
CA TYR A 8 -11.96 -7.21 -9.44
C TYR A 8 -11.54 -7.74 -10.81
N ASN A 9 -11.95 -6.98 -11.83
CA ASN A 9 -11.87 -7.36 -13.22
C ASN A 9 -10.43 -7.65 -13.60
N CYS A 10 -10.14 -8.93 -13.84
CA CYS A 10 -8.97 -9.41 -14.58
C CYS A 10 -9.14 -9.09 -16.09
N HIS A 11 -9.71 -7.93 -16.40
CA HIS A 11 -9.94 -7.44 -17.75
C HIS A 11 -8.72 -6.62 -18.21
N ARG A 12 -7.56 -7.29 -18.27
CA ARG A 12 -6.32 -6.65 -18.73
C ARG A 12 -6.30 -6.43 -20.23
N ALA A 13 -6.97 -7.29 -20.99
CA ALA A 13 -7.13 -7.16 -22.45
C ALA A 13 -7.86 -5.86 -22.85
N PRO A 14 -9.05 -5.53 -22.31
CA PRO A 14 -9.70 -4.25 -22.63
C PRO A 14 -8.94 -3.04 -22.05
N TYR A 15 -8.27 -3.17 -20.89
CA TYR A 15 -7.39 -2.09 -20.40
C TYR A 15 -6.23 -1.80 -21.37
N ARG A 16 -5.55 -2.84 -21.89
CA ARG A 16 -4.46 -2.66 -22.86
C ARG A 16 -4.96 -2.02 -24.16
N GLN A 17 -6.10 -2.45 -24.67
CA GLN A 17 -6.72 -1.85 -25.87
C GLN A 17 -7.11 -0.39 -25.62
N GLN A 18 -7.69 -0.08 -24.46
CA GLN A 18 -8.04 1.27 -24.06
C GLN A 18 -6.81 2.17 -23.92
N LEU A 19 -5.76 1.70 -23.23
CA LEU A 19 -4.49 2.40 -23.11
C LEU A 19 -3.89 2.68 -24.49
N GLN A 20 -3.90 1.70 -25.39
CA GLN A 20 -3.38 1.88 -26.74
C GLN A 20 -4.15 2.97 -27.51
N ARG A 21 -5.49 2.95 -27.46
CA ARG A 21 -6.32 4.01 -28.07
C ARG A 21 -6.00 5.39 -27.51
N HIS A 22 -5.88 5.52 -26.19
CA HIS A 22 -5.54 6.82 -25.57
C HIS A 22 -4.12 7.27 -25.92
N ILE A 23 -3.16 6.35 -26.08
CA ILE A 23 -1.82 6.66 -26.57
C ILE A 23 -1.88 7.17 -28.02
N GLU A 24 -2.64 6.52 -28.90
CA GLU A 24 -2.83 6.95 -30.29
C GLU A 24 -3.45 8.34 -30.36
N SER A 25 -4.51 8.60 -29.59
CA SER A 25 -5.12 9.93 -29.49
C SER A 25 -4.14 10.98 -28.96
N LEU A 26 -3.33 10.65 -27.95
CA LEU A 26 -2.31 11.55 -27.42
C LEU A 26 -1.27 11.93 -28.48
N LEU A 27 -0.82 10.95 -29.28
CA LEU A 27 0.15 11.17 -30.36
C LEU A 27 -0.44 12.02 -31.49
N LEU A 28 -1.69 11.76 -31.88
CA LEU A 28 -2.39 12.58 -32.89
C LEU A 28 -2.58 14.03 -32.42
N LEU A 29 -2.96 14.22 -31.15
CA LEU A 29 -3.09 15.55 -30.54
C LEU A 29 -1.75 16.29 -30.53
N PHE A 30 -0.65 15.59 -30.23
CA PHE A 30 0.69 16.18 -30.29
C PHE A 30 1.07 16.60 -31.71
N LEU A 31 0.91 15.71 -32.69
CA LEU A 31 1.23 16.02 -34.09
C LEU A 31 0.42 17.21 -34.60
N ARG A 32 -0.88 17.26 -34.27
CA ARG A 32 -1.74 18.39 -34.65
C ARG A 32 -1.26 19.70 -34.02
N ASP A 33 -1.03 19.70 -32.72
CA ASP A 33 -0.58 20.90 -31.99
C ASP A 33 0.80 21.37 -32.47
N PHE A 34 1.71 20.43 -32.74
CA PHE A 34 3.04 20.71 -33.27
C PHE A 34 3.01 21.24 -34.72
N CYS A 35 2.17 20.67 -35.59
CA CYS A 35 2.03 21.11 -36.98
C CYS A 35 1.24 22.43 -37.12
N ALA A 36 0.22 22.65 -36.29
CA ALA A 36 -0.62 23.84 -36.34
C ALA A 36 0.14 25.13 -35.94
N GLU A 37 1.12 25.03 -35.05
CA GLU A 37 1.95 26.19 -34.68
C GLU A 37 3.05 26.52 -35.73
N GLY A 38 3.08 25.80 -36.86
CA GLY A 38 4.05 25.96 -37.93
C GLY A 38 5.41 25.35 -37.54
N ALA A 39 6.06 24.65 -38.49
CA ALA A 39 7.32 23.91 -38.29
C ALA A 39 8.56 24.80 -37.97
N SER A 40 8.39 26.01 -37.45
CA SER A 40 9.46 26.87 -36.98
C SER A 40 9.52 26.87 -35.45
N PRO A 41 10.67 26.51 -34.82
CA PRO A 41 10.85 26.54 -33.37
C PRO A 41 10.70 27.95 -32.76
N THR A 42 10.60 29.01 -33.58
CA THR A 42 10.30 30.38 -33.15
C THR A 42 8.81 30.74 -33.16
N ARG A 43 7.94 29.95 -33.82
CA ARG A 43 6.48 30.15 -33.86
C ARG A 43 5.70 29.14 -33.02
N SER A 44 6.28 27.98 -32.74
CA SER A 44 5.72 27.08 -31.74
C SER A 44 5.76 27.77 -30.37
N GLY A 45 4.64 27.96 -29.69
CA GLY A 45 4.55 28.58 -28.35
C GLY A 45 5.27 27.79 -27.25
N TYR A 46 6.05 26.77 -27.63
CA TYR A 46 6.87 25.93 -26.78
C TYR A 46 8.25 26.54 -26.52
N ARG A 47 8.54 26.80 -25.24
CA ARG A 47 9.90 27.08 -24.77
C ARG A 47 10.75 25.81 -24.89
N ALA A 48 12.08 25.95 -25.00
CA ALA A 48 13.02 24.82 -25.00
C ALA A 48 12.80 23.86 -23.82
N SER A 49 12.46 24.39 -22.65
CA SER A 49 12.13 23.59 -21.46
C SER A 49 10.85 22.75 -21.62
N HIS A 50 9.85 23.24 -22.38
CA HIS A 50 8.66 22.47 -22.70
C HIS A 50 8.98 21.34 -23.69
N LEU A 51 9.76 21.63 -24.74
CA LEU A 51 10.17 20.60 -25.71
C LEU A 51 11.00 19.50 -25.03
N GLN A 52 11.92 19.87 -24.13
CA GLN A 52 12.68 18.90 -23.33
C GLN A 52 11.76 18.04 -22.45
N ALA A 53 10.80 18.66 -21.75
CA ALA A 53 9.81 17.96 -20.94
C ALA A 53 8.94 16.99 -21.78
N ILE A 54 8.59 17.40 -23.00
CA ILE A 54 7.82 16.58 -23.94
C ILE A 54 8.66 15.39 -24.41
N ALA A 55 9.89 15.62 -24.86
CA ALA A 55 10.82 14.59 -25.29
C ALA A 55 11.08 13.55 -24.19
N GLN A 56 11.33 13.99 -22.95
CA GLN A 56 11.48 13.11 -21.80
C GLN A 56 10.23 12.24 -21.55
N THR A 57 9.04 12.81 -21.74
CA THR A 57 7.77 12.13 -21.50
C THR A 57 7.45 11.12 -22.61
N PHE A 58 7.74 11.45 -23.87
CA PHE A 58 7.61 10.50 -24.98
C PHE A 58 8.64 9.38 -24.94
N TYR A 59 9.85 9.64 -24.45
CA TYR A 59 10.83 8.58 -24.19
C TYR A 59 10.33 7.55 -23.17
N VAL A 60 9.67 8.02 -22.09
CA VAL A 60 9.00 7.12 -21.14
C VAL A 60 7.88 6.32 -21.81
N LEU A 61 7.05 6.97 -22.64
CA LEU A 61 5.98 6.30 -23.39
C LEU A 61 6.53 5.20 -24.31
N GLN A 62 7.63 5.48 -25.03
CA GLN A 62 8.29 4.52 -25.90
C GLN A 62 8.76 3.27 -25.12
N ILE A 63 9.33 3.46 -23.93
CA ILE A 63 9.76 2.34 -23.07
C ILE A 63 8.55 1.50 -22.62
N ILE A 64 7.43 2.14 -22.28
CA ILE A 64 6.19 1.45 -21.89
C ILE A 64 5.68 0.60 -23.06
N GLN A 65 5.64 1.14 -24.28
CA GLN A 65 5.20 0.43 -25.47
C GLN A 65 6.12 -0.74 -25.81
N TYR A 66 7.45 -0.55 -25.75
CA TYR A 66 8.42 -1.62 -25.99
C TYR A 66 8.28 -2.77 -24.97
N SER A 67 8.10 -2.45 -23.69
CA SER A 67 7.93 -3.43 -22.61
C SER A 67 6.58 -4.18 -22.68
N ALA A 68 5.63 -3.68 -23.46
CA ALA A 68 4.37 -4.36 -23.74
C ALA A 68 4.47 -5.27 -24.98
N ALA A 69 5.32 -4.94 -25.95
CA ALA A 69 5.56 -5.76 -27.14
C ALA A 69 6.31 -7.05 -26.80
N THR A 70 7.40 -6.96 -26.03
CA THR A 70 8.20 -8.14 -25.62
C THR A 70 7.41 -9.16 -24.78
N ARG A 71 6.37 -8.72 -24.07
CA ARG A 71 5.46 -9.64 -23.35
C ARG A 71 4.60 -10.50 -24.26
N ARG A 72 4.22 -10.02 -25.45
CA ARG A 72 3.41 -10.81 -26.40
C ARG A 72 4.15 -12.01 -26.97
N GLU A 73 5.47 -11.90 -27.11
CA GLU A 73 6.29 -12.97 -27.69
C GLU A 73 6.57 -14.11 -26.70
N GLN A 74 6.48 -13.85 -25.39
CA GLN A 74 6.73 -14.85 -24.34
C GLN A 74 5.47 -15.59 -23.87
N GLU A 75 4.27 -15.21 -24.32
CA GLU A 75 2.99 -15.86 -23.98
C GLU A 75 2.75 -17.15 -24.81
N THR A 76 3.74 -18.06 -24.89
CA THR A 76 3.54 -19.44 -25.39
C THR A 76 3.14 -20.39 -24.25
N PRO A 77 2.31 -21.42 -24.49
CA PRO A 77 1.67 -22.18 -23.42
C PRO A 77 2.52 -23.37 -22.95
N TYR A 78 2.62 -23.54 -21.62
CA TYR A 78 3.22 -24.65 -20.83
C TYR A 78 4.69 -24.50 -20.35
N PRO A 79 5.07 -24.94 -19.12
CA PRO A 79 4.29 -25.69 -18.10
C PRO A 79 4.12 -25.01 -16.71
N LEU A 80 3.17 -25.59 -15.97
CA LEU A 80 2.40 -25.11 -14.81
C LEU A 80 3.06 -25.25 -13.42
N LEU A 81 4.34 -25.58 -13.32
CA LEU A 81 5.05 -25.73 -12.04
C LEU A 81 6.51 -25.31 -12.22
N GLN A 82 6.82 -24.04 -11.93
CA GLN A 82 8.21 -23.59 -11.81
C GLN A 82 8.69 -23.79 -10.37
N THR A 83 9.12 -25.02 -10.08
CA THR A 83 10.03 -25.30 -8.96
C THR A 83 11.46 -25.06 -9.43
N GLY A 84 11.99 -23.87 -9.18
CA GLY A 84 13.39 -23.52 -9.40
C GLY A 84 13.63 -22.62 -10.61
N GLY A 85 14.48 -21.61 -10.42
CA GLY A 85 14.86 -20.63 -11.45
C GLY A 85 14.27 -19.24 -11.18
N ASP A 86 15.10 -18.22 -11.35
CA ASP A 86 14.86 -16.83 -11.00
C ASP A 86 13.54 -16.24 -11.53
N THR A 87 12.79 -15.57 -10.66
CA THR A 87 11.60 -14.75 -10.99
C THR A 87 11.94 -13.46 -11.75
N THR A 88 12.98 -13.45 -12.59
CA THR A 88 13.56 -12.24 -13.20
C THR A 88 12.85 -11.75 -14.47
N HIS A 89 11.79 -12.42 -14.95
CA HIS A 89 11.15 -12.07 -16.22
C HIS A 89 9.72 -11.50 -16.14
N LEU A 90 9.37 -10.81 -15.06
CA LEU A 90 8.35 -9.76 -15.18
C LEU A 90 9.05 -8.46 -15.55
N GLY A 91 8.83 -7.99 -16.79
CA GLY A 91 9.30 -6.70 -17.32
C GLY A 91 8.80 -5.51 -16.49
N VAL A 92 9.40 -5.32 -15.33
CA VAL A 92 9.17 -4.27 -14.37
C VAL A 92 10.15 -3.15 -14.67
N CYS A 93 9.63 -2.01 -15.13
CA CYS A 93 10.45 -0.82 -15.30
C CYS A 93 10.39 -0.01 -14.01
N THR A 94 11.53 0.27 -13.36
CA THR A 94 11.56 1.22 -12.24
C THR A 94 11.88 2.62 -12.73
N GLU A 95 11.55 3.66 -11.95
CA GLU A 95 11.97 5.04 -12.29
C GLU A 95 13.50 5.17 -12.43
N ARG A 96 14.26 4.41 -11.63
CA ARG A 96 15.73 4.36 -11.77
C ARG A 96 16.13 3.71 -13.09
N SER A 97 15.45 2.63 -13.47
CA SER A 97 15.66 1.96 -14.76
C SER A 97 15.38 2.91 -15.94
N LEU A 98 14.34 3.74 -15.87
CA LEU A 98 14.06 4.77 -16.88
C LEU A 98 15.21 5.77 -17.00
N TYR A 99 15.68 6.29 -15.86
CA TYR A 99 16.78 7.24 -15.82
C TYR A 99 18.08 6.66 -16.40
N TYR A 100 18.48 5.46 -15.96
CA TYR A 100 19.75 4.85 -16.38
C TYR A 100 19.78 4.44 -17.86
N ARG A 101 18.64 4.32 -18.53
CA ARG A 101 18.57 4.03 -19.96
C ARG A 101 18.95 5.23 -20.84
N ASN A 102 18.77 6.46 -20.36
CA ASN A 102 19.23 7.66 -21.07
C ASN A 102 19.54 8.82 -20.10
N PRO A 103 20.63 8.75 -19.31
CA PRO A 103 20.98 9.79 -18.35
C PRO A 103 21.11 11.20 -18.96
N PRO A 104 21.68 11.40 -20.17
CA PRO A 104 21.77 12.72 -20.81
C PRO A 104 20.41 13.39 -21.03
N LEU A 105 19.39 12.63 -21.45
CA LEU A 105 18.05 13.17 -21.70
C LEU A 105 17.40 13.75 -20.43
N PHE A 106 17.70 13.17 -19.26
CA PHE A 106 17.17 13.59 -17.97
C PHE A 106 18.06 14.60 -17.24
N ALA A 107 19.20 14.99 -17.81
CA ALA A 107 20.04 16.03 -17.23
C ALA A 107 19.38 17.43 -17.33
N PRO A 108 19.65 18.34 -16.38
CA PRO A 108 20.46 18.15 -15.17
C PRO A 108 19.67 17.58 -13.98
N GLN A 109 18.34 17.46 -14.05
CA GLN A 109 17.53 17.09 -12.88
C GLN A 109 17.56 15.58 -12.56
N GLY A 110 18.16 14.75 -13.42
CA GLY A 110 18.40 13.33 -13.22
C GLY A 110 17.12 12.55 -12.93
N GLN A 111 17.13 11.73 -11.89
CA GLN A 111 15.98 10.90 -11.50
C GLN A 111 14.71 11.71 -11.21
N ARG A 112 14.81 12.98 -10.79
CA ARG A 112 13.62 13.86 -10.63
C ARG A 112 12.94 14.17 -11.96
N ALA A 113 13.70 14.33 -13.05
CA ALA A 113 13.11 14.52 -14.38
C ALA A 113 12.38 13.26 -14.84
N ALA A 114 12.95 12.07 -14.60
CA ALA A 114 12.28 10.80 -14.89
C ALA A 114 10.94 10.68 -14.11
N HIS A 115 10.96 10.91 -12.79
CA HIS A 115 9.74 10.91 -11.95
C HIS A 115 8.69 11.91 -12.46
N THR A 116 9.11 13.13 -12.80
CA THR A 116 8.22 14.18 -13.29
C THR A 116 7.62 13.82 -14.65
N SER A 117 8.38 13.16 -15.51
CA SER A 117 7.94 12.72 -16.85
C SER A 117 6.92 11.60 -16.75
N VAL A 118 7.11 10.64 -15.85
CA VAL A 118 6.11 9.61 -15.54
C VAL A 118 4.80 10.24 -15.06
N LYS A 119 4.88 11.18 -14.12
CA LYS A 119 3.69 11.88 -13.62
C LYS A 119 3.00 12.70 -14.73
N ARG A 120 3.77 13.36 -15.58
CA ARG A 120 3.26 14.12 -16.72
C ARG A 120 2.53 13.22 -17.71
N LEU A 121 3.09 12.04 -18.02
CA LEU A 121 2.44 11.06 -18.89
C LEU A 121 1.10 10.58 -18.31
N CYS A 122 1.05 10.32 -17.00
CA CYS A 122 -0.21 9.99 -16.32
C CYS A 122 -1.22 11.14 -16.46
N ASP A 123 -0.81 12.37 -16.16
CA ASP A 123 -1.66 13.57 -16.29
C ASP A 123 -2.16 13.74 -17.74
N TRP A 124 -1.32 13.48 -18.76
CA TRP A 124 -1.69 13.55 -20.18
C TRP A 124 -2.73 12.51 -20.58
N LEU A 125 -2.49 11.25 -20.26
CA LEU A 125 -3.41 10.15 -20.58
C LEU A 125 -4.74 10.31 -19.83
N GLU A 126 -4.71 10.86 -18.61
CA GLU A 126 -5.91 11.17 -17.83
C GLU A 126 -6.77 12.25 -18.49
N VAL A 127 -6.15 13.31 -19.04
CA VAL A 127 -6.90 14.31 -19.83
C VAL A 127 -7.54 13.65 -21.05
N VAL A 128 -6.76 12.86 -21.81
CA VAL A 128 -7.28 12.17 -23.00
C VAL A 128 -8.45 11.27 -22.65
N ALA A 129 -8.36 10.50 -21.57
CA ALA A 129 -9.43 9.60 -21.12
C ALA A 129 -10.72 10.32 -20.72
N ARG A 130 -10.63 11.56 -20.22
CA ARG A 130 -11.79 12.36 -19.77
C ARG A 130 -12.44 13.14 -20.90
N VAL A 131 -11.77 13.29 -22.03
CA VAL A 131 -12.29 14.02 -23.18
C VAL A 131 -13.05 13.05 -24.10
N PRO A 132 -14.30 13.35 -24.51
CA PRO A 132 -15.06 12.50 -25.40
C PRO A 132 -14.33 12.22 -26.73
N PRO A 133 -14.49 11.02 -27.33
CA PRO A 133 -13.77 10.65 -28.56
C PRO A 133 -13.95 11.63 -29.73
N HIS A 134 -15.13 12.24 -29.87
CA HIS A 134 -15.42 13.22 -30.91
C HIS A 134 -14.65 14.54 -30.72
N GLN A 135 -14.32 14.92 -29.47
CA GLN A 135 -13.50 16.09 -29.17
C GLN A 135 -12.00 15.79 -29.20
N GLN A 136 -11.61 14.51 -29.10
CA GLN A 136 -10.21 14.08 -29.30
C GLN A 136 -9.76 14.28 -30.76
N HIS A 137 -10.70 14.31 -31.72
CA HIS A 137 -10.43 14.41 -33.15
C HIS A 137 -10.83 15.78 -33.77
N GLY A 138 -11.59 16.63 -33.05
CA GLY A 138 -12.10 17.92 -33.55
C GLY A 138 -11.39 19.18 -33.03
N GLU A 139 -11.71 20.35 -33.59
CA GLU A 139 -11.18 21.70 -33.30
C GLU A 139 -11.61 22.29 -31.93
N GLY A 140 -11.58 21.48 -30.87
CA GLY A 140 -11.93 21.95 -29.53
C GLY A 140 -10.81 22.81 -28.90
N PRO A 141 -11.07 24.07 -28.48
CA PRO A 141 -10.08 24.90 -27.78
C PRO A 141 -9.62 24.33 -26.43
N ALA A 142 -10.33 23.31 -25.92
CA ALA A 142 -10.07 22.67 -24.62
C ALA A 142 -8.73 21.93 -24.53
N LEU A 143 -8.13 21.49 -25.65
CA LEU A 143 -6.89 20.68 -25.64
C LEU A 143 -5.61 21.43 -26.04
N ALA A 144 -5.72 22.70 -26.45
CA ALA A 144 -4.61 23.53 -26.95
C ALA A 144 -3.50 23.81 -25.90
N SER A 145 -3.66 23.35 -24.66
CA SER A 145 -2.66 23.49 -23.59
C SER A 145 -2.25 22.15 -22.94
N LEU A 146 -2.63 21.01 -23.52
CA LEU A 146 -2.38 19.68 -22.94
C LEU A 146 -0.90 19.46 -22.58
N PHE A 147 0.01 19.76 -23.52
CA PHE A 147 1.44 19.53 -23.31
C PHE A 147 2.13 20.61 -22.48
N ARG A 148 1.49 21.79 -22.30
CA ARG A 148 2.01 22.90 -21.48
C ARG A 148 1.51 22.82 -20.03
N SER A 149 0.23 22.58 -19.82
CA SER A 149 -0.44 22.67 -18.51
C SER A 149 -1.56 21.63 -18.34
N PRO A 150 -1.25 20.32 -18.32
CA PRO A 150 -2.27 19.28 -18.25
C PRO A 150 -3.09 19.30 -16.95
N ARG A 151 -2.47 19.67 -15.83
CA ARG A 151 -3.19 19.79 -14.54
C ARG A 151 -4.23 20.90 -14.53
N ARG A 152 -3.98 21.99 -15.27
CA ARG A 152 -4.95 23.08 -15.42
C ARG A 152 -6.17 22.57 -16.18
N LEU A 153 -5.96 21.79 -17.24
CA LEU A 153 -7.06 21.15 -17.97
C LEU A 153 -7.82 20.15 -17.11
N LEU A 154 -7.13 19.29 -16.35
CA LEU A 154 -7.77 18.35 -15.42
C LEU A 154 -8.64 19.05 -14.37
N SER A 155 -8.26 20.26 -13.94
CA SER A 155 -9.08 21.07 -13.00
C SER A 155 -10.29 21.73 -13.64
N GLN A 156 -10.30 21.90 -14.96
CA GLN A 156 -11.37 22.57 -15.73
C GLN A 156 -12.36 21.58 -16.36
N LEU A 157 -11.93 20.33 -16.59
CA LEU A 157 -12.80 19.28 -17.12
C LEU A 157 -13.88 18.92 -16.08
N PRO A 158 -15.17 18.89 -16.47
CA PRO A 158 -16.24 18.53 -15.55
C PRO A 158 -15.98 17.14 -14.97
N ARG A 159 -16.03 17.03 -13.64
CA ARG A 159 -16.09 15.74 -12.95
C ARG A 159 -17.42 15.11 -13.38
N GLY A 160 -17.36 14.12 -14.27
CA GLY A 160 -18.54 13.63 -14.97
C GLY A 160 -19.69 13.26 -14.02
N THR A 161 -20.92 13.62 -14.41
CA THR A 161 -22.19 13.29 -13.74
C THR A 161 -22.64 11.83 -13.93
N ARG A 162 -21.72 10.91 -14.27
CA ARG A 162 -22.00 9.47 -14.28
C ARG A 162 -21.72 8.92 -12.89
N GLY A 163 -22.77 8.41 -12.25
CA GLY A 163 -22.82 8.01 -10.83
C GLY A 163 -21.53 7.37 -10.31
N VAL A 164 -21.07 7.88 -9.16
CA VAL A 164 -20.01 7.31 -8.31
C VAL A 164 -18.78 6.83 -9.10
N ALA A 165 -18.38 7.54 -10.16
CA ALA A 165 -17.10 7.31 -10.81
C ALA A 165 -16.00 7.78 -9.84
N SER A 166 -15.39 6.81 -9.17
CA SER A 166 -14.34 6.95 -8.16
C SER A 166 -13.35 8.07 -8.48
N GLU A 167 -13.01 8.90 -7.48
CA GLU A 167 -11.97 9.94 -7.57
C GLU A 167 -10.56 9.41 -7.92
N THR A 168 -10.42 8.10 -8.15
CA THR A 168 -9.16 7.46 -8.52
C THR A 168 -8.77 7.77 -9.96
N PRO A 169 -7.53 8.27 -10.20
CA PRO A 169 -7.03 8.46 -11.56
C PRO A 169 -6.96 7.11 -12.29
N LEU A 170 -7.40 7.09 -13.56
CA LEU A 170 -7.34 5.91 -14.42
C LEU A 170 -5.89 5.52 -14.71
N TYR A 171 -5.03 6.53 -14.88
CA TYR A 171 -3.60 6.33 -15.13
C TYR A 171 -2.76 6.67 -13.91
N THR A 172 -2.10 5.64 -13.39
CA THR A 172 -1.08 5.73 -12.36
C THR A 172 0.24 5.23 -12.93
N ARG A 173 1.34 5.60 -12.28
CA ARG A 173 2.66 5.06 -12.63
C ARG A 173 2.62 3.53 -12.73
N GLU A 174 1.97 2.90 -11.76
CA GLU A 174 1.86 1.46 -11.67
C GLU A 174 0.96 0.85 -12.75
N SER A 175 -0.13 1.52 -13.15
CA SER A 175 -0.99 1.05 -14.24
C SER A 175 -0.30 1.16 -15.62
N LEU A 176 0.73 1.99 -15.74
CA LEU A 176 1.63 2.04 -16.90
C LEU A 176 2.76 1.01 -16.84
N GLY A 177 2.80 0.15 -15.83
CA GLY A 177 3.83 -0.88 -15.67
C GLY A 177 5.18 -0.36 -15.16
N ILE A 178 5.21 0.89 -14.68
CA ILE A 178 6.37 1.45 -13.98
C ILE A 178 6.13 1.22 -12.49
N THR A 179 7.05 0.56 -11.78
CA THR A 179 6.78 0.24 -10.36
C THR A 179 7.97 0.59 -9.48
N ALA A 180 7.71 0.87 -8.20
CA ALA A 180 8.78 0.89 -7.22
C ALA A 180 9.37 -0.53 -7.08
N ALA A 181 10.65 -0.61 -6.70
CA ALA A 181 11.26 -1.87 -6.32
C ALA A 181 10.50 -2.46 -5.11
N GLY A 182 10.24 -3.77 -5.17
CA GLY A 182 9.71 -4.50 -4.03
C GLY A 182 10.76 -4.56 -2.93
N LYS A 183 10.35 -4.28 -1.69
CA LYS A 183 11.21 -4.43 -0.50
C LYS A 183 10.61 -5.33 0.57
N SER A 184 9.31 -5.55 0.52
CA SER A 184 8.61 -6.34 1.53
C SER A 184 8.69 -7.81 1.19
N LEU A 185 8.92 -8.64 2.19
CA LEU A 185 9.19 -10.07 2.04
C LEU A 185 8.04 -10.88 2.63
N LEU A 186 7.47 -11.79 1.86
CA LEU A 186 6.41 -12.70 2.27
C LEU A 186 6.98 -14.11 2.44
N ALA A 187 6.71 -14.75 3.57
CA ALA A 187 7.14 -16.12 3.86
C ALA A 187 6.05 -16.88 4.62
N GLY A 188 6.06 -18.22 4.53
CA GLY A 188 5.12 -19.09 5.25
C GLY A 188 4.34 -20.03 4.33
N ALA A 189 3.42 -20.79 4.92
CA ALA A 189 2.64 -21.82 4.25
C ALA A 189 1.52 -21.24 3.36
N LEU A 190 1.90 -20.59 2.26
CA LEU A 190 0.97 -19.86 1.39
C LEU A 190 1.16 -20.23 -0.09
N ILE A 191 0.04 -20.39 -0.81
CA ILE A 191 0.00 -20.48 -2.27
C ILE A 191 -0.69 -19.24 -2.83
N LEU A 192 -0.03 -18.59 -3.77
CA LEU A 192 -0.58 -17.47 -4.55
C LEU A 192 -0.97 -17.97 -5.94
N GLU A 193 -2.17 -17.62 -6.38
CA GLU A 193 -2.61 -17.84 -7.75
C GLU A 193 -2.59 -16.52 -8.49
N LEU A 194 -1.88 -16.46 -9.61
CA LEU A 194 -1.77 -15.28 -10.46
C LEU A 194 -2.50 -15.53 -11.78
N CYS A 195 -3.06 -14.47 -12.36
CA CYS A 195 -3.59 -14.47 -13.73
C CYS A 195 -2.63 -13.80 -14.72
N ASP A 196 -2.81 -14.09 -16.01
CA ASP A 196 -2.11 -13.47 -17.15
C ASP A 196 -0.56 -13.39 -17.04
N PRO A 197 0.16 -14.51 -17.23
CA PRO A 197 -0.33 -15.89 -17.40
C PRO A 197 -0.82 -16.52 -16.09
N VAL A 198 -1.56 -17.63 -16.19
CA VAL A 198 -1.94 -18.41 -15.01
C VAL A 198 -0.69 -19.04 -14.39
N GLU A 199 -0.43 -18.72 -13.14
CA GLU A 199 0.79 -19.13 -12.43
C GLU A 199 0.44 -19.42 -10.97
N LEU A 200 0.93 -20.54 -10.44
CA LEU A 200 0.80 -20.91 -9.03
C LEU A 200 2.18 -20.77 -8.38
N ILE A 201 2.25 -19.92 -7.36
CA ILE A 201 3.48 -19.67 -6.60
C ILE A 201 3.30 -20.26 -5.21
N ASP A 202 4.06 -21.32 -4.94
CA ASP A 202 4.23 -21.85 -3.58
C ASP A 202 5.29 -21.03 -2.82
N VAL A 203 4.83 -20.23 -1.86
CA VAL A 203 5.69 -19.41 -0.99
C VAL A 203 6.43 -20.29 0.01
N SER A 204 5.85 -21.41 0.42
CA SER A 204 6.41 -22.31 1.41
C SER A 204 7.68 -23.01 0.90
N ALA A 205 7.70 -23.33 -0.39
CA ALA A 205 8.86 -23.90 -1.09
C ALA A 205 10.09 -22.96 -1.09
N ARG A 206 9.93 -21.66 -0.76
CA ARG A 206 11.03 -20.69 -0.67
C ARG A 206 11.67 -20.63 0.72
N GLY A 207 11.13 -21.38 1.69
CA GLY A 207 11.68 -21.47 3.04
C GLY A 207 11.92 -20.10 3.68
N SER A 208 13.09 -19.92 4.30
CA SER A 208 13.46 -18.67 4.98
C SER A 208 13.72 -17.49 4.04
N SER A 209 13.98 -17.75 2.76
CA SER A 209 14.23 -16.71 1.76
C SER A 209 12.97 -15.97 1.36
N GLY A 210 11.79 -16.60 1.47
CA GLY A 210 10.50 -16.02 1.13
C GLY A 210 10.41 -15.51 -0.32
N ILE A 211 9.45 -14.62 -0.57
CA ILE A 211 9.22 -13.97 -1.86
C ILE A 211 9.10 -12.46 -1.66
N THR A 212 9.84 -11.69 -2.48
CA THR A 212 9.70 -10.24 -2.48
C THR A 212 8.41 -9.83 -3.17
N LEU A 213 7.57 -9.07 -2.46
CA LEU A 213 6.33 -8.54 -3.03
C LEU A 213 6.63 -7.46 -4.07
N THR A 214 6.23 -7.75 -5.31
CA THR A 214 6.26 -6.80 -6.43
C THR A 214 4.84 -6.36 -6.77
N TYR A 215 4.70 -5.18 -7.37
CA TYR A 215 3.39 -4.67 -7.75
C TYR A 215 2.67 -5.57 -8.79
N PRO A 216 3.36 -6.14 -9.80
CA PRO A 216 2.74 -7.12 -10.68
C PRO A 216 2.24 -8.38 -9.97
N LEU A 217 3.00 -8.90 -9.00
CA LEU A 217 2.55 -10.05 -8.19
C LEU A 217 1.26 -9.69 -7.44
N ALA A 218 1.24 -8.54 -6.76
CA ALA A 218 0.06 -8.07 -6.04
C ALA A 218 -1.17 -7.81 -6.93
N THR A 219 -0.98 -7.40 -8.18
CA THR A 219 -2.08 -7.05 -9.10
C THR A 219 -2.54 -8.19 -10.00
N ARG A 220 -1.73 -9.24 -10.16
CA ARG A 220 -2.14 -10.46 -10.85
C ARG A 220 -2.80 -11.48 -9.92
N MET A 221 -2.64 -11.34 -8.61
CA MET A 221 -3.14 -12.31 -7.64
C MET A 221 -4.67 -12.50 -7.72
N VAL A 222 -5.16 -13.65 -8.13
CA VAL A 222 -6.58 -14.00 -8.19
C VAL A 222 -7.01 -14.98 -7.11
N GLY A 223 -6.05 -15.64 -6.46
CA GLY A 223 -6.29 -16.54 -5.34
C GLY A 223 -5.15 -16.47 -4.32
N CYS A 224 -5.49 -16.71 -3.06
CA CYS A 224 -4.55 -16.75 -1.94
C CYS A 224 -5.09 -17.76 -0.91
N ARG A 225 -4.32 -18.80 -0.60
CA ARG A 225 -4.74 -19.86 0.33
C ARG A 225 -3.56 -20.48 1.05
N GLU A 226 -3.85 -21.21 2.12
CA GLU A 226 -2.84 -21.99 2.83
C GLU A 226 -2.31 -23.15 1.98
N ALA A 227 -1.00 -23.41 2.03
CA ALA A 227 -0.36 -24.47 1.27
C ALA A 227 -0.80 -25.87 1.72
N SER A 228 -0.87 -26.10 3.04
CA SER A 228 -1.31 -27.35 3.66
C SER A 228 -2.75 -27.73 3.26
N GLY A 229 -3.64 -26.73 3.18
CA GLY A 229 -5.02 -26.90 2.75
C GLY A 229 -5.16 -27.34 1.30
N TRP A 230 -4.19 -27.05 0.42
CA TRP A 230 -4.25 -27.47 -0.98
C TRP A 230 -3.94 -28.96 -1.17
N GLN A 231 -2.95 -29.47 -0.44
CA GLN A 231 -2.63 -30.90 -0.42
C GLN A 231 -3.73 -31.69 0.29
N ALA A 232 -4.18 -31.21 1.44
CA ALA A 232 -5.23 -31.85 2.21
C ALA A 232 -6.58 -31.85 1.45
N ALA A 233 -6.96 -30.76 0.76
CA ALA A 233 -8.15 -30.73 -0.08
C ALA A 233 -8.07 -31.67 -1.30
N ARG A 234 -6.87 -31.89 -1.87
CA ARG A 234 -6.65 -32.92 -2.89
C ARG A 234 -6.83 -34.33 -2.35
N ASP A 235 -6.42 -34.55 -1.10
CA ASP A 235 -6.46 -35.85 -0.43
C ASP A 235 -7.78 -36.08 0.34
N GLY A 236 -8.75 -35.15 0.26
CA GLY A 236 -10.04 -35.23 0.98
C GLY A 236 -9.95 -35.02 2.50
N ILE A 237 -8.82 -34.51 2.99
CA ILE A 237 -8.52 -34.28 4.40
C ILE A 237 -8.78 -32.81 4.73
N SER A 238 -9.60 -32.54 5.73
CA SER A 238 -9.85 -31.18 6.21
C SER A 238 -8.88 -30.84 7.34
N LEU A 239 -7.75 -30.19 7.04
CA LEU A 239 -6.85 -29.64 8.06
C LEU A 239 -7.37 -28.25 8.48
N SER A 240 -8.03 -28.17 9.63
CA SER A 240 -8.72 -26.96 10.10
C SER A 240 -7.88 -26.14 11.10
N ARG A 241 -6.62 -25.80 10.78
CA ARG A 241 -5.89 -24.82 11.60
C ARG A 241 -6.16 -23.41 11.06
N PRO A 242 -6.55 -22.43 11.90
CA PRO A 242 -6.72 -21.07 11.42
C PRO A 242 -5.35 -20.52 11.00
N CYS A 243 -5.27 -20.01 9.78
CA CYS A 243 -4.10 -19.32 9.27
C CYS A 243 -4.16 -17.83 9.66
N LYS A 244 -3.03 -17.28 10.13
CA LYS A 244 -2.90 -15.89 10.54
C LYS A 244 -1.75 -15.22 9.80
N LEU A 245 -1.96 -13.98 9.37
CA LEU A 245 -0.91 -13.17 8.74
C LEU A 245 -0.31 -12.21 9.77
N VAL A 246 1.00 -12.30 10.01
CA VAL A 246 1.72 -11.38 10.89
C VAL A 246 2.66 -10.49 10.08
N LEU A 247 2.36 -9.20 10.06
CA LEU A 247 3.21 -8.17 9.50
C LEU A 247 4.28 -7.78 10.53
N ILE A 248 5.55 -7.84 10.15
CA ILE A 248 6.67 -7.52 11.02
C ILE A 248 7.47 -6.38 10.41
N GLU A 249 7.69 -5.32 11.18
CA GLU A 249 8.43 -4.15 10.71
C GLU A 249 9.92 -4.45 10.46
N LYS A 250 10.59 -5.03 11.46
CA LYS A 250 12.04 -5.22 11.51
C LYS A 250 12.45 -6.56 10.89
N GLU A 251 13.35 -6.49 9.90
CA GLU A 251 13.87 -7.67 9.20
C GLU A 251 14.57 -8.66 10.13
N GLY A 252 15.39 -8.17 11.07
CA GLY A 252 16.06 -9.06 12.04
C GLY A 252 15.08 -9.84 12.91
N ILE A 253 13.97 -9.23 13.30
CA ILE A 253 12.91 -9.88 14.08
C ILE A 253 12.15 -10.89 13.22
N HIS A 254 11.82 -10.52 11.98
CA HIS A 254 11.19 -11.43 11.03
C HIS A 254 12.02 -12.71 10.82
N HIS A 255 13.33 -12.56 10.55
CA HIS A 255 14.23 -13.71 10.38
C HIS A 255 14.33 -14.56 11.66
N ALA A 256 14.41 -13.93 12.83
CA ALA A 256 14.45 -14.64 14.10
C ALA A 256 13.18 -15.46 14.37
N VAL A 257 12.00 -14.90 14.09
CA VAL A 257 10.71 -15.63 14.17
C VAL A 257 10.73 -16.81 13.20
N LEU A 258 11.08 -16.57 11.93
CA LEU A 258 11.06 -17.59 10.88
C LEU A 258 12.02 -18.75 11.19
N GLN A 259 13.24 -18.46 11.63
CA GLN A 259 14.18 -19.49 12.06
C GLN A 259 13.69 -20.27 13.28
N SER A 260 13.07 -19.59 14.25
CA SER A 260 12.53 -20.26 15.43
C SER A 260 11.35 -21.17 15.08
N MET A 261 10.50 -20.76 14.14
CA MET A 261 9.40 -21.60 13.62
C MET A 261 9.94 -22.85 12.92
N MET A 262 11.00 -22.73 12.12
CA MET A 262 11.59 -23.87 11.40
C MET A 262 12.30 -24.86 12.34
N LYS A 263 12.82 -24.40 13.48
CA LYS A 263 13.49 -25.23 14.49
C LYS A 263 12.54 -25.84 15.51
N SER A 264 11.31 -25.32 15.59
CA SER A 264 10.34 -25.75 16.58
C SER A 264 9.63 -27.02 16.10
N ASP A 265 9.92 -28.15 16.75
CA ASP A 265 9.16 -29.39 16.58
C ASP A 265 7.79 -29.36 17.27
N THR A 266 7.46 -28.29 18.01
CA THR A 266 6.17 -28.18 18.68
C THR A 266 5.04 -27.89 17.67
N PRO A 267 3.94 -28.66 17.70
CA PRO A 267 2.80 -28.41 16.83
C PRO A 267 2.15 -27.09 17.24
N GLN A 268 2.28 -26.08 16.39
CA GLN A 268 1.63 -24.79 16.60
C GLN A 268 0.12 -24.92 16.42
N THR A 269 -0.66 -24.29 17.29
CA THR A 269 -2.13 -24.26 17.21
C THR A 269 -2.64 -23.53 15.98
N HIS A 270 -1.83 -22.63 15.42
CA HIS A 270 -2.12 -21.83 14.24
C HIS A 270 -1.01 -21.97 13.20
N SER A 271 -1.38 -21.75 11.94
CA SER A 271 -0.43 -21.58 10.84
C SER A 271 -0.13 -20.09 10.68
N TYR A 272 1.13 -19.71 10.56
CA TYR A 272 1.51 -18.30 10.39
C TYR A 272 2.11 -18.04 9.00
N VAL A 273 1.61 -16.99 8.36
CA VAL A 273 2.23 -16.33 7.22
C VAL A 273 2.87 -15.05 7.74
N LEU A 274 4.13 -14.81 7.38
CA LEU A 274 4.90 -13.65 7.82
C LEU A 274 5.10 -12.68 6.65
N LEU A 275 4.87 -11.40 6.91
CA LEU A 275 5.15 -10.32 5.96
C LEU A 275 6.10 -9.29 6.59
N CYS A 276 7.37 -9.30 6.18
CA CYS A 276 8.32 -8.27 6.57
C CYS A 276 8.12 -6.99 5.75
N THR A 277 7.81 -5.85 6.38
CA THR A 277 7.62 -4.57 5.66
C THR A 277 8.90 -3.77 5.48
N LYS A 278 9.94 -4.02 6.28
CA LYS A 278 11.21 -3.26 6.33
C LYS A 278 10.95 -1.77 6.54
N GLY A 279 10.29 -1.42 7.65
CA GLY A 279 9.73 -0.09 7.92
C GLY A 279 8.36 0.13 7.26
N TYR A 280 8.09 1.32 6.71
CA TYR A 280 6.82 1.62 6.03
C TYR A 280 6.52 0.65 4.88
N PRO A 281 5.28 0.12 4.76
CA PRO A 281 4.94 -0.84 3.71
C PRO A 281 5.05 -0.21 2.32
N CYS A 282 5.66 -0.93 1.38
CA CYS A 282 5.76 -0.44 0.01
C CYS A 282 4.40 -0.50 -0.71
N VAL A 283 4.31 0.14 -1.89
CA VAL A 283 3.08 0.15 -2.70
C VAL A 283 2.61 -1.28 -3.01
N ALA A 284 3.54 -2.19 -3.33
CA ALA A 284 3.23 -3.58 -3.59
C ALA A 284 2.65 -4.30 -2.36
N ALA A 285 3.23 -4.11 -1.18
CA ALA A 285 2.73 -4.71 0.06
C ALA A 285 1.32 -4.22 0.40
N ARG A 286 1.06 -2.91 0.31
CA ARG A 286 -0.29 -2.36 0.54
C ARG A 286 -1.31 -2.89 -0.46
N GLN A 287 -0.93 -3.00 -1.74
CA GLN A 287 -1.81 -3.55 -2.76
C GLN A 287 -2.09 -5.04 -2.50
N TRP A 288 -1.06 -5.79 -2.12
CA TRP A 288 -1.18 -7.21 -1.82
C TRP A 288 -2.08 -7.45 -0.61
N LEU A 289 -1.91 -6.69 0.49
CA LEU A 289 -2.73 -6.80 1.70
C LEU A 289 -4.22 -6.57 1.41
N ARG A 290 -4.56 -5.52 0.67
CA ARG A 290 -5.95 -5.25 0.27
C ARG A 290 -6.55 -6.38 -0.53
N ARG A 291 -5.75 -6.95 -1.44
CA ARG A 291 -6.21 -8.02 -2.30
C ARG A 291 -6.28 -9.36 -1.56
N ALA A 292 -5.36 -9.62 -0.64
CA ALA A 292 -5.40 -10.78 0.24
C ALA A 292 -6.66 -10.75 1.13
N HIS A 293 -7.01 -9.60 1.71
CA HIS A 293 -8.25 -9.44 2.48
C HIS A 293 -9.49 -9.70 1.63
N ALA A 294 -9.52 -9.15 0.40
CA ALA A 294 -10.65 -9.34 -0.50
C ALA A 294 -10.82 -10.80 -0.97
N LEU A 295 -9.71 -11.52 -1.19
CA LEU A 295 -9.71 -12.92 -1.66
C LEU A 295 -9.87 -13.93 -0.52
N TRP A 296 -9.37 -13.61 0.66
CA TRP A 296 -9.44 -14.46 1.84
C TRP A 296 -9.85 -13.64 3.08
N PRO A 297 -11.13 -13.24 3.19
CA PRO A 297 -11.59 -12.39 4.30
C PRO A 297 -11.47 -13.03 5.69
N ALA A 298 -11.35 -14.37 5.75
CA ALA A 298 -11.14 -15.09 7.00
C ALA A 298 -9.67 -15.02 7.51
N LEU A 299 -8.73 -14.56 6.68
CA LEU A 299 -7.34 -14.40 7.07
C LEU A 299 -7.19 -13.17 7.97
N GLN A 300 -6.91 -13.40 9.25
CA GLN A 300 -6.70 -12.33 10.23
C GLN A 300 -5.33 -11.67 10.06
N PHE A 301 -5.29 -10.34 10.06
CA PHE A 301 -4.06 -9.56 9.86
C PHE A 301 -3.58 -8.96 11.17
N TYR A 302 -2.32 -9.20 11.52
CA TYR A 302 -1.71 -8.68 12.73
C TYR A 302 -0.48 -7.85 12.38
N VAL A 303 -0.20 -6.78 13.13
CA VAL A 303 1.00 -5.95 12.92
C VAL A 303 1.87 -5.88 14.16
N MET A 304 3.16 -6.14 13.99
CA MET A 304 4.19 -6.09 15.03
C MET A 304 5.25 -5.06 14.62
N VAL A 305 5.23 -3.92 15.31
CA VAL A 305 6.03 -2.70 15.08
C VAL A 305 6.71 -2.26 16.37
N ASP A 306 7.69 -1.36 16.24
CA ASP A 306 8.29 -0.68 17.39
C ASP A 306 7.21 0.09 18.20
N GLY A 307 7.42 0.18 19.51
CA GLY A 307 6.57 0.87 20.47
C GLY A 307 6.91 2.35 20.52
N ASP A 308 6.88 2.99 19.36
CA ASP A 308 7.25 4.37 19.15
C ASP A 308 6.32 5.07 18.13
N PRO A 309 6.42 6.40 17.94
CA PRO A 309 5.54 7.10 17.02
C PRO A 309 5.70 6.65 15.56
N HIS A 310 6.87 6.17 15.16
CA HIS A 310 7.12 5.69 13.80
C HIS A 310 6.48 4.32 13.56
N GLY A 311 6.59 3.39 14.50
CA GLY A 311 5.90 2.11 14.49
C GLY A 311 4.39 2.27 14.40
N LEU A 312 3.81 3.20 15.17
CA LEU A 312 2.39 3.56 15.05
C LEU A 312 2.04 4.11 13.65
N CYS A 313 2.87 4.97 13.08
CA CYS A 313 2.67 5.46 11.71
C CYS A 313 2.70 4.32 10.68
N ILE A 314 3.55 3.30 10.88
CA ILE A 314 3.62 2.13 10.01
C ILE A 314 2.32 1.33 10.10
N ALA A 315 1.84 1.02 11.31
CA ALA A 315 0.57 0.31 11.51
C ALA A 315 -0.61 1.07 10.87
N LEU A 316 -0.70 2.38 11.07
CA LEU A 316 -1.75 3.20 10.46
C LEU A 316 -1.61 3.33 8.92
N THR A 317 -0.39 3.24 8.39
CA THR A 317 -0.15 3.19 6.93
C THR A 317 -0.57 1.84 6.35
N VAL A 318 -0.37 0.75 7.08
CA VAL A 318 -0.85 -0.60 6.72
C VAL A 318 -2.37 -0.60 6.67
N MET A 319 -3.05 -0.04 7.69
CA MET A 319 -4.52 0.08 7.71
C MET A 319 -5.07 0.92 6.56
N GLY A 320 -4.26 1.83 6.00
CA GLY A 320 -4.68 2.77 4.96
C GLY A 320 -5.13 4.13 5.49
N LEU A 321 -5.03 4.37 6.80
CA LEU A 321 -5.40 5.65 7.41
C LEU A 321 -4.41 6.76 7.03
N LEU A 322 -3.11 6.45 7.06
CA LEU A 322 -2.05 7.38 6.66
C LEU A 322 -1.59 7.07 5.24
N GLY A 323 -1.68 8.08 4.38
CA GLY A 323 -1.10 8.03 3.04
C GLY A 323 0.44 8.14 3.07
N SER A 324 1.11 7.75 1.98
CA SER A 324 2.58 7.85 1.83
C SER A 324 3.16 9.27 2.00
N LYS A 325 2.32 10.31 2.11
CA LYS A 325 2.69 11.72 2.26
C LYS A 325 2.35 12.30 3.64
N GLY A 326 1.71 11.54 4.53
CA GLY A 326 1.24 12.01 5.84
C GLY A 326 2.30 11.99 6.94
N CYS A 327 3.42 11.29 6.74
CA CYS A 327 4.51 11.19 7.70
C CYS A 327 5.79 11.83 7.14
N PRO A 328 6.57 12.57 7.94
CA PRO A 328 7.83 13.13 7.50
C PRO A 328 8.79 11.99 7.14
N SER A 329 9.24 11.97 5.88
CA SER A 329 10.33 11.10 5.45
C SER A 329 11.64 11.64 6.02
N PRO A 330 12.55 10.81 6.55
CA PRO A 330 13.86 11.27 7.03
C PRO A 330 14.80 11.78 5.92
N ILE A 331 14.39 11.68 4.64
CA ILE A 331 15.19 12.04 3.46
C ILE A 331 14.75 13.39 2.84
N ALA A 332 13.97 14.20 3.56
CA ALA A 332 13.78 15.60 3.17
C ALA A 332 15.00 16.41 3.65
N SER A 333 16.02 16.47 2.80
CA SER A 333 17.19 17.35 2.97
C SER A 333 16.72 18.75 3.36
N SER A 334 17.24 19.21 4.49
CA SER A 334 17.20 20.58 4.98
C SER A 334 17.47 21.60 3.87
N GLN A 335 16.43 22.27 3.41
CA GLN A 335 16.53 23.68 3.01
C GLN A 335 15.20 24.41 3.30
N PRO A 336 15.27 25.64 3.81
CA PRO A 336 14.10 26.46 4.10
C PRO A 336 13.46 26.89 2.77
N LYS A 337 12.15 26.73 2.64
CA LYS A 337 11.37 27.42 1.61
C LYS A 337 10.54 28.52 2.26
N PRO A 338 10.60 29.76 1.73
CA PRO A 338 9.96 30.90 2.32
C PRO A 338 8.43 30.83 2.21
N SER A 339 7.79 31.44 3.20
CA SER A 339 6.37 31.65 3.38
C SER A 339 5.68 32.25 2.16
N SER A 340 4.58 31.63 1.74
CA SER A 340 3.28 32.25 1.37
C SER A 340 2.52 31.36 0.37
N SER A 341 1.39 30.82 0.79
CA SER A 341 0.19 30.67 -0.06
C SER A 341 -0.98 30.19 0.81
N SER A 342 -1.81 31.17 1.13
CA SER A 342 -3.27 31.11 1.33
C SER A 342 -3.91 29.74 1.60
N PHE A 343 -4.37 29.60 2.84
CA PHE A 343 -5.51 28.75 3.18
C PHE A 343 -6.71 29.12 2.30
N SER A 344 -7.28 28.12 1.62
CA SER A 344 -8.66 28.20 1.12
C SER A 344 -9.51 27.30 2.02
N PRO A 345 -10.63 27.79 2.57
CA PRO A 345 -11.52 26.95 3.37
C PRO A 345 -12.26 25.94 2.48
N PRO A 346 -12.61 24.74 2.98
CA PRO A 346 -13.38 23.78 2.22
C PRO A 346 -14.82 24.28 2.03
N SER A 347 -15.23 24.37 0.76
CA SER A 347 -16.60 24.66 0.32
C SER A 347 -17.56 23.57 0.83
N GLY A 348 -18.70 24.01 1.38
CA GLY A 348 -19.69 23.16 2.05
C GLY A 348 -20.43 22.22 1.11
N ALA A 349 -20.13 20.94 1.22
CA ALA A 349 -21.03 19.84 0.90
C ALA A 349 -20.70 18.67 1.86
N THR A 350 -21.58 18.44 2.83
CA THR A 350 -21.72 17.25 3.72
C THR A 350 -20.43 16.45 4.01
N THR A 351 -19.54 17.03 4.82
CA THR A 351 -18.29 16.42 5.33
C THR A 351 -18.50 15.14 6.13
N ALA A 352 -19.64 14.99 6.83
CA ALA A 352 -19.92 13.81 7.66
C ALA A 352 -20.05 12.50 6.86
N SER A 353 -20.58 12.54 5.63
CA SER A 353 -20.77 11.34 4.82
C SER A 353 -19.47 10.81 4.22
N ALA A 354 -18.52 11.69 3.86
CA ALA A 354 -17.23 11.30 3.29
C ALA A 354 -16.28 10.74 4.36
N GLU A 355 -16.41 11.18 5.61
CA GLU A 355 -15.56 10.73 6.72
C GLU A 355 -16.06 9.42 7.37
N ALA A 356 -17.36 9.11 7.30
CA ALA A 356 -17.93 7.82 7.72
C ALA A 356 -17.57 6.67 6.76
N GLU A 357 -17.47 6.95 5.45
CA GLU A 357 -17.01 5.99 4.43
C GLU A 357 -15.54 5.60 4.64
N LYS A 358 -14.73 6.52 5.18
CA LYS A 358 -13.29 6.30 5.40
C LYS A 358 -12.97 5.14 6.35
N LEU A 359 -13.84 4.83 7.31
CA LEU A 359 -13.64 3.70 8.24
C LEU A 359 -13.80 2.36 7.51
N LYS A 360 -14.75 2.27 6.58
CA LYS A 360 -15.06 1.05 5.82
C LYS A 360 -13.94 0.68 4.83
N ASP A 361 -13.14 1.67 4.44
CA ASP A 361 -11.99 1.50 3.55
C ASP A 361 -10.70 1.06 4.28
N LEU A 362 -10.70 1.06 5.62
CA LEU A 362 -9.55 0.63 6.41
C LEU A 362 -9.46 -0.88 6.49
N LEU A 363 -8.24 -1.41 6.41
CA LEU A 363 -8.01 -2.84 6.62
C LEU A 363 -8.22 -3.23 8.09
N PRO A 364 -8.96 -4.31 8.37
CA PRO A 364 -9.10 -4.85 9.72
C PRO A 364 -7.76 -5.44 10.15
N LEU A 365 -7.04 -4.69 10.97
CA LEU A 365 -5.70 -5.01 11.42
C LEU A 365 -5.68 -5.09 12.93
N HIS A 366 -5.16 -6.18 13.49
CA HIS A 366 -4.94 -6.36 14.92
C HIS A 366 -3.55 -5.82 15.30
N PHE A 367 -3.50 -4.96 16.32
CA PHE A 367 -2.24 -4.36 16.77
C PHE A 367 -1.52 -5.25 17.79
N LEU A 368 -0.47 -5.96 17.34
CA LEU A 368 0.50 -6.69 18.19
C LEU A 368 1.75 -5.87 18.49
N GLY A 369 1.83 -4.64 17.98
CA GLY A 369 2.99 -3.79 18.16
C GLY A 369 3.34 -3.67 19.64
N VAL A 370 4.60 -3.35 19.91
CA VAL A 370 5.01 -3.12 21.29
C VAL A 370 4.09 -2.06 21.89
N CYS A 371 3.43 -2.42 22.99
CA CYS A 371 2.61 -1.52 23.78
C CYS A 371 3.44 -1.14 25.01
N PRO A 372 4.18 0.00 25.01
CA PRO A 372 4.92 0.44 26.18
C PRO A 372 4.07 0.47 27.45
N SER A 373 2.76 0.75 27.32
CA SER A 373 1.82 0.72 28.46
C SER A 373 1.77 -0.63 29.20
N LEU A 374 2.03 -1.73 28.51
CA LEU A 374 2.01 -3.09 29.06
C LEU A 374 3.39 -3.54 29.54
N LEU A 375 4.47 -3.00 28.95
CA LEU A 375 5.84 -3.31 29.36
C LEU A 375 6.27 -2.53 30.61
N TRP A 376 5.79 -1.29 30.74
CA TRP A 376 6.04 -0.41 31.88
C TRP A 376 4.72 -0.10 32.56
N SER A 377 4.25 -1.04 33.37
CA SER A 377 3.19 -0.76 34.34
C SER A 377 3.76 0.18 35.41
N CYS A 378 3.78 1.48 35.13
CA CYS A 378 4.06 2.49 36.15
C CYS A 378 2.92 2.43 37.17
N ASN A 379 3.23 2.18 38.44
CA ASN A 379 2.35 2.35 39.59
C ASN A 379 1.83 3.80 39.70
N PHE A 380 0.88 4.18 38.86
CA PHE A 380 0.03 5.35 39.08
C PHE A 380 -1.30 4.85 39.65
N GLN A 381 -1.34 4.75 40.98
CA GLN A 381 -2.53 4.65 41.84
C GLN A 381 -3.85 4.23 41.16
N SER A 382 -4.04 2.93 40.95
CA SER A 382 -5.31 2.26 41.25
C SER A 382 -5.07 0.76 41.27
N GLY A 383 -5.34 0.15 42.43
CA GLY A 383 -5.13 -1.27 42.65
C GLY A 383 -6.20 -2.08 41.94
N LEU A 384 -5.80 -2.80 40.91
CA LEU A 384 -6.36 -4.11 40.54
C LEU A 384 -5.38 -4.76 39.54
N PRO A 385 -4.69 -5.85 39.92
CA PRO A 385 -3.82 -6.55 38.99
C PRO A 385 -4.69 -7.23 37.93
N LEU A 386 -4.52 -6.84 36.67
CA LEU A 386 -5.09 -7.58 35.55
C LEU A 386 -4.37 -8.94 35.48
N SER A 387 -5.08 -9.98 35.91
CA SER A 387 -4.65 -11.37 35.88
C SER A 387 -4.59 -11.90 34.44
N ALA A 388 -3.56 -11.52 33.69
CA ALA A 388 -3.10 -12.20 32.48
C ALA A 388 -1.69 -11.71 32.11
N GLY A 389 -0.66 -12.37 32.65
CA GLY A 389 0.72 -12.31 32.16
C GLY A 389 1.39 -10.94 32.17
N CYS A 390 1.85 -10.50 33.34
CA CYS A 390 2.89 -9.47 33.42
C CYS A 390 4.12 -9.99 32.65
N LEU A 391 4.46 -9.38 31.52
CA LEU A 391 5.76 -9.57 30.89
C LEU A 391 6.75 -8.85 31.81
N ASP A 392 7.60 -9.59 32.54
CA ASP A 392 8.57 -9.08 33.51
C ASP A 392 9.04 -7.66 33.16
N GLY A 393 8.50 -6.69 33.92
CA GLY A 393 8.48 -5.30 33.52
C GLY A 393 9.90 -4.76 33.34
N LEU A 394 10.19 -4.25 32.13
CA LEU A 394 11.43 -3.53 31.89
C LEU A 394 11.52 -2.37 32.91
N ALA A 395 12.70 -2.11 33.47
CA ALA A 395 12.87 -0.95 34.33
C ALA A 395 12.63 0.32 33.52
N SER A 396 12.07 1.39 34.13
CA SER A 396 11.82 2.66 33.44
C SER A 396 13.10 3.26 32.83
N SER A 397 14.25 2.98 33.42
CA SER A 397 15.59 3.34 32.93
C SER A 397 16.01 2.66 31.63
N GLN A 398 15.31 1.60 31.21
CA GLN A 398 15.55 0.89 29.95
C GLN A 398 14.70 1.44 28.80
N GLY A 399 13.78 2.36 29.09
CA GLY A 399 12.98 3.07 28.10
C GLY A 399 13.79 4.13 27.36
N ILE A 400 13.46 4.37 26.09
CA ILE A 400 14.10 5.43 25.30
C ILE A 400 13.27 6.71 25.45
N PRO A 401 13.85 7.87 25.80
CA PRO A 401 13.10 9.11 25.94
C PRO A 401 12.55 9.60 24.59
N LEU A 402 11.36 10.21 24.61
CA LEU A 402 10.78 10.86 23.43
C LEU A 402 11.53 12.14 23.07
N THR A 403 11.74 12.35 21.78
CA THR A 403 12.23 13.62 21.23
C THR A 403 11.10 14.62 21.02
N THR A 404 11.42 15.91 20.81
CA THR A 404 10.42 16.92 20.44
C THR A 404 9.66 16.56 19.16
N ASN A 405 10.36 15.96 18.18
CA ASN A 405 9.74 15.50 16.94
C ASN A 405 8.75 14.35 17.19
N ASP A 406 9.11 13.39 18.05
CA ASP A 406 8.23 12.29 18.44
C ASP A 406 6.90 12.81 19.01
N VAL A 407 6.96 13.82 19.87
CA VAL A 407 5.76 14.45 20.45
C VAL A 407 4.87 15.10 19.39
N GLN A 408 5.46 15.76 18.40
CA GLN A 408 4.69 16.34 17.29
C GLN A 408 4.03 15.26 16.43
N VAL A 409 4.73 14.14 16.17
CA VAL A 409 4.17 13.00 15.44
C VAL A 409 3.00 12.39 16.22
N LEU A 410 3.14 12.17 17.53
CA LEU A 410 2.07 11.66 18.39
C LEU A 410 0.83 12.56 18.37
N LYS A 411 0.99 13.89 18.38
CA LYS A 411 -0.14 14.83 18.26
C LYS A 411 -0.87 14.67 16.93
N ARG A 412 -0.14 14.49 15.82
CA ARG A 412 -0.74 14.27 14.49
C ARG A 412 -1.46 12.93 14.42
N ILE A 413 -0.88 11.88 15.01
CA ILE A 413 -1.52 10.56 15.11
C ILE A 413 -2.83 10.67 15.87
N ALA A 414 -2.81 11.28 17.07
CA ALA A 414 -4.01 11.47 17.89
C ALA A 414 -5.11 12.20 17.12
N ALA A 415 -4.77 13.31 16.44
CA ALA A 415 -5.72 14.07 15.65
C ALA A 415 -6.32 13.24 14.49
N ALA A 416 -5.49 12.51 13.75
CA ALA A 416 -5.95 11.68 12.63
C ALA A 416 -6.84 10.52 13.08
N VAL A 417 -6.47 9.84 14.17
CA VAL A 417 -7.23 8.71 14.74
C VAL A 417 -8.56 9.20 15.32
N GLN A 418 -8.54 10.28 16.11
CA GLN A 418 -9.75 10.84 16.70
C GLN A 418 -10.72 11.37 15.64
N ALA A 419 -10.23 11.95 14.54
CA ALA A 419 -11.09 12.38 13.43
C ALA A 419 -11.91 11.22 12.87
N VAL A 420 -11.28 10.06 12.66
CA VAL A 420 -11.98 8.86 12.15
C VAL A 420 -12.88 8.20 13.18
N LEU A 421 -12.51 8.21 14.46
CA LEU A 421 -13.37 7.66 15.51
C LEU A 421 -14.63 8.50 15.73
N ARG A 422 -14.55 9.83 15.60
CA ARG A 422 -15.72 10.74 15.72
C ARG A 422 -16.69 10.66 14.55
N SER A 423 -16.21 10.34 13.35
CA SER A 423 -17.04 10.29 12.14
C SER A 423 -17.80 8.97 11.97
N ALA A 424 -17.59 7.99 12.85
CA ALA A 424 -18.19 6.67 12.75
C ALA A 424 -19.50 6.61 13.56
N PRO A 425 -20.69 6.41 12.93
CA PRO A 425 -21.93 6.24 13.68
C PRO A 425 -21.85 5.04 14.63
N GLU A 426 -22.38 5.20 15.84
CA GLU A 426 -22.46 4.15 16.86
C GLU A 426 -23.58 3.13 16.56
N THR A 427 -24.52 3.49 15.69
CA THR A 427 -25.66 2.64 15.33
C THR A 427 -25.30 1.68 14.20
N PRO A 428 -25.44 0.35 14.40
CA PRO A 428 -25.15 -0.63 13.37
C PRO A 428 -26.19 -0.54 12.25
N ASP A 429 -25.79 -0.05 11.08
CA ASP A 429 -26.55 -0.26 9.86
C ASP A 429 -26.71 -1.77 9.62
N SER A 430 -27.86 -2.17 9.10
CA SER A 430 -28.30 -3.55 8.82
C SER A 430 -27.49 -4.30 7.73
N ALA A 431 -26.20 -3.98 7.57
CA ALA A 431 -25.29 -4.65 6.66
C ALA A 431 -24.82 -6.02 7.20
N THR A 432 -24.41 -6.89 6.28
CA THR A 432 -23.85 -8.24 6.48
C THR A 432 -22.90 -8.35 7.68
N SER A 433 -23.02 -9.42 8.47
CA SER A 433 -22.25 -9.68 9.71
C SER A 433 -20.74 -9.50 9.56
N LEU A 434 -20.16 -9.93 8.44
CA LEU A 434 -18.71 -9.87 8.21
C LEU A 434 -18.16 -8.43 8.20
N ARG A 435 -18.86 -7.50 7.55
CA ARG A 435 -18.47 -6.07 7.53
C ARG A 435 -18.59 -5.40 8.89
N ARG A 436 -19.50 -5.90 9.74
CA ARG A 436 -19.63 -5.44 11.13
C ARG A 436 -18.41 -5.87 11.96
N CYS A 437 -17.94 -7.11 11.78
CA CYS A 437 -16.71 -7.59 12.43
C CYS A 437 -15.49 -6.76 12.01
N ASP A 438 -15.32 -6.50 10.71
CA ASP A 438 -14.20 -5.69 10.20
C ASP A 438 -14.20 -4.27 10.84
N ALA A 439 -15.35 -3.60 10.87
CA ALA A 439 -15.47 -2.27 11.46
C ALA A 439 -15.20 -2.28 12.98
N ALA A 440 -15.59 -3.34 13.69
CA ALA A 440 -15.29 -3.51 15.11
C ALA A 440 -13.78 -3.68 15.34
N ILE A 441 -13.11 -4.52 14.56
CA ILE A 441 -11.64 -4.71 14.62
C ILE A 441 -10.92 -3.39 14.36
N VAL A 442 -11.30 -2.66 13.30
CA VAL A 442 -10.72 -1.35 12.96
C VAL A 442 -10.88 -0.37 14.13
N ARG A 443 -12.09 -0.24 14.68
CA ARG A 443 -12.37 0.68 15.80
C ARG A 443 -11.57 0.30 17.04
N HIS A 444 -11.55 -0.99 17.41
CA HIS A 444 -10.79 -1.50 18.54
C HIS A 444 -9.29 -1.19 18.40
N THR A 445 -8.71 -1.44 17.22
CA THR A 445 -7.30 -1.12 16.96
C THR A 445 -7.02 0.37 17.02
N LEU A 446 -7.87 1.22 16.46
CA LEU A 446 -7.72 2.67 16.55
C LEU A 446 -7.78 3.18 18.01
N GLN A 447 -8.66 2.60 18.82
CA GLN A 447 -8.73 2.91 20.26
C GLN A 447 -7.46 2.48 21.00
N ARG A 448 -6.91 1.29 20.70
CA ARG A 448 -5.62 0.86 21.27
C ARG A 448 -4.48 1.79 20.89
N VAL A 449 -4.38 2.16 19.61
CA VAL A 449 -3.38 3.11 19.14
C VAL A 449 -3.51 4.44 19.88
N LEU A 450 -4.73 4.94 20.09
CA LEU A 450 -4.96 6.18 20.84
C LEU A 450 -4.51 6.07 22.30
N LYS A 451 -4.83 4.95 22.98
CA LYS A 451 -4.38 4.67 24.36
C LYS A 451 -2.84 4.67 24.46
N GLU A 452 -2.17 4.04 23.50
CA GLU A 452 -0.69 4.04 23.46
C GLU A 452 -0.11 5.43 23.20
N VAL A 453 -0.73 6.22 22.32
CA VAL A 453 -0.32 7.61 22.06
C VAL A 453 -0.41 8.45 23.33
N GLU A 454 -1.53 8.38 24.04
CA GLU A 454 -1.75 9.11 25.29
C GLU A 454 -0.79 8.65 26.39
N TRP A 455 -0.54 7.34 26.49
CA TRP A 455 0.42 6.79 27.42
C TRP A 455 1.83 7.29 27.13
N MET A 456 2.30 7.20 25.87
CA MET A 456 3.64 7.66 25.47
C MET A 456 3.81 9.16 25.70
N GLN A 457 2.78 9.97 25.44
CA GLN A 457 2.82 11.42 25.69
C GLN A 457 3.00 11.74 27.18
N ARG A 458 2.36 10.97 28.08
CA ARG A 458 2.48 11.13 29.53
C ARG A 458 3.80 10.60 30.07
N ALA A 459 4.15 9.36 29.71
CA ALA A 459 5.33 8.67 30.23
C ALA A 459 6.65 9.18 29.61
N ARG A 460 6.59 9.85 28.45
CA ARG A 460 7.76 10.35 27.71
C ARG A 460 8.78 9.27 27.33
N ILE A 461 8.32 8.02 27.21
CA ILE A 461 9.14 6.85 26.91
C ILE A 461 8.59 6.15 25.66
N LYS A 462 9.50 5.59 24.84
CA LYS A 462 9.25 4.67 23.72
C LYS A 462 10.11 3.41 23.84
N CYS A 463 9.79 2.40 23.04
CA CYS A 463 10.46 1.09 23.07
C CYS A 463 10.69 0.51 21.69
N GLU A 464 11.87 -0.07 21.48
CA GLU A 464 12.15 -0.87 20.29
C GLU A 464 11.62 -2.30 20.44
N LEU A 465 11.12 -2.86 19.34
CA LEU A 465 10.64 -4.24 19.24
C LEU A 465 11.71 -5.27 19.64
N GLN A 466 12.96 -5.02 19.30
CA GLN A 466 14.08 -5.88 19.68
C GLN A 466 14.28 -5.93 21.20
N LEU A 467 14.11 -4.78 21.88
CA LEU A 467 14.20 -4.72 23.33
C LEU A 467 13.01 -5.45 23.98
N ALA A 468 11.79 -5.19 23.49
CA ALA A 468 10.59 -5.85 23.97
C ALA A 468 10.62 -7.38 23.80
N CYS A 469 11.22 -7.88 22.72
CA CYS A 469 11.33 -9.32 22.47
C CYS A 469 12.45 -10.01 23.27
N LYS A 470 13.39 -9.26 23.87
CA LYS A 470 14.60 -9.82 24.49
C LYS A 470 14.31 -10.83 25.63
N PRO A 471 13.33 -10.62 26.53
CA PRO A 471 13.11 -11.54 27.65
C PRO A 471 12.60 -12.93 27.25
N LEU A 472 11.76 -13.02 26.21
CA LEU A 472 11.05 -14.25 25.84
C LEU A 472 11.44 -14.82 24.47
N GLY A 473 12.14 -14.03 23.66
CA GLY A 473 12.38 -14.30 22.27
C GLY A 473 11.22 -13.85 21.36
N PRO A 474 11.49 -13.52 20.08
CA PRO A 474 10.49 -12.98 19.16
C PRO A 474 9.28 -13.89 18.87
N LEU A 475 9.49 -15.21 18.74
CA LEU A 475 8.41 -16.14 18.42
C LEU A 475 7.42 -16.27 19.58
N THR A 476 7.92 -16.42 20.81
CA THR A 476 7.12 -16.47 22.03
C THR A 476 6.37 -15.16 22.25
N PHE A 477 7.06 -14.02 22.07
CA PHE A 477 6.45 -12.70 22.16
C PHE A 477 5.27 -12.57 21.19
N MET A 478 5.46 -12.93 19.92
CA MET A 478 4.41 -12.92 18.90
C MET A 478 3.24 -13.83 19.29
N GLY A 479 3.50 -15.08 19.68
CA GLY A 479 2.47 -16.05 20.04
C GLY A 479 1.59 -15.59 21.20
N GLN A 480 2.20 -15.08 22.28
CA GLN A 480 1.47 -14.57 23.44
C GLN A 480 0.61 -13.34 23.09
N HIS A 481 1.13 -12.42 22.27
CA HIS A 481 0.38 -11.22 21.88
C HIS A 481 -0.80 -11.55 20.95
N VAL A 482 -0.64 -12.54 20.05
CA VAL A 482 -1.73 -13.04 19.22
C VAL A 482 -2.86 -13.60 20.09
N GLN A 483 -2.53 -14.50 21.02
CA GLN A 483 -3.51 -15.09 21.95
C GLN A 483 -4.23 -14.01 22.76
N ARG A 484 -3.51 -13.00 23.25
CA ARG A 484 -4.10 -11.87 23.97
C ARG A 484 -5.10 -11.10 23.11
N CYS A 485 -4.73 -10.77 21.86
CA CYS A 485 -5.63 -10.03 20.96
C CYS A 485 -6.89 -10.83 20.62
N ASP A 486 -6.78 -12.15 20.49
CA ASP A 486 -7.93 -13.00 20.21
C ASP A 486 -8.88 -13.09 21.41
N ALA A 487 -8.33 -13.14 22.63
CA ALA A 487 -9.11 -13.11 23.87
C ALA A 487 -9.85 -11.78 24.05
N GLU A 488 -9.15 -10.65 23.88
CA GLU A 488 -9.74 -9.30 24.01
C GLU A 488 -10.94 -9.07 23.06
N LEU A 489 -10.95 -9.71 21.90
CA LEU A 489 -12.05 -9.60 20.94
C LEU A 489 -13.20 -10.56 21.23
N SER A 490 -12.90 -11.72 21.82
CA SER A 490 -13.92 -12.68 22.23
C SER A 490 -14.75 -12.17 23.41
N GLU A 491 -14.14 -11.41 24.32
CA GLU A 491 -14.82 -10.78 25.47
C GLU A 491 -15.62 -9.50 25.12
N GLY A 492 -15.32 -8.88 23.97
CA GLY A 492 -15.94 -7.63 23.52
C GLY A 492 -17.07 -7.78 22.48
N SER A 493 -17.43 -9.02 22.15
CA SER A 493 -18.53 -9.41 21.24
C SER A 493 -19.65 -10.08 21.99
#